data_AF-A0A645FGB3-F1
#
_entry.id   AF-A0A645FGB3-F1
#
_cell.length_a   1.000
_cell.length_b   1.000
_cell.length_c   1.000
_cell.angle_alpha   90.00
_cell.angle_beta   90.00
_cell.angle_gamma   90.00
#
_symmetry.space_group_name_H-M   'P 1'
#
loop_
_entity.id
_entity.type
_entity.pdbx_description
1 polymer ?
#
loop_
_entity_poly.entity_id
_entity_poly.type
_entity_poly.pdbx_seq_one_letter_code
_entity_poly.pdbx_strand_id
1 'polypeptide(L)' 'MIFYESPYRVLKTLTQFAVHFGNKREASVSREISKIYAETVRGTLEELINHFTLQTPRGEFVIVVAGN' A
#
# COMPACT_ATOMS: atom_id res chain seq x y z
N MET A 1 10.07 -6.96 0.71
CA MET A 1 9.25 -7.71 -0.27
C MET A 1 8.57 -6.72 -1.21
N ILE A 2 8.34 -7.06 -2.48
CA ILE A 2 7.73 -6.17 -3.48
C ILE A 2 6.53 -6.88 -4.10
N PHE A 3 5.39 -6.18 -4.19
CA PHE A 3 4.13 -6.69 -4.73
C PHE A 3 3.53 -5.71 -5.73
N TYR A 4 2.89 -6.25 -6.77
CA TYR A 4 2.05 -5.48 -7.69
C TYR A 4 0.59 -5.73 -7.38
N GLU A 5 -0.22 -4.68 -7.35
CA GLU A 5 -1.61 -4.84 -6.97
C GLU A 5 -2.58 -3.96 -7.77
N SER A 6 -3.78 -4.51 -7.97
CA SER A 6 -4.91 -3.84 -8.59
C SER A 6 -5.50 -2.79 -7.63
N PRO A 7 -6.03 -1.65 -8.14
CA PRO A 7 -6.65 -0.63 -7.32
C PRO A 7 -7.84 -1.17 -6.51
N TYR A 8 -8.54 -2.20 -7.04
CA TYR A 8 -9.69 -2.82 -6.37
C TYR A 8 -9.30 -3.72 -5.20
N ARG A 9 -8.03 -4.11 -5.09
CA ARG A 9 -7.54 -5.08 -4.10
C ARG A 9 -6.50 -4.51 -3.15
N VAL A 10 -5.97 -3.31 -3.40
CA VAL A 10 -4.89 -2.72 -2.58
C VAL A 10 -5.28 -2.65 -1.10
N LEU A 11 -6.48 -2.16 -0.78
CA LEU A 11 -6.93 -2.04 0.62
C LEU A 11 -7.07 -3.42 1.29
N LYS A 12 -7.71 -4.37 0.61
CA LYS A 12 -7.84 -5.76 1.10
C LYS A 12 -6.47 -6.38 1.35
N THR A 13 -5.51 -6.15 0.46
CA THR A 13 -4.16 -6.70 0.54
C THR A 13 -3.39 -6.08 1.72
N LEU A 14 -3.46 -4.77 1.91
CA LEU A 14 -2.85 -4.09 3.05
C LEU A 14 -3.43 -4.60 4.38
N THR A 15 -4.75 -4.80 4.47
CA THR A 15 -5.38 -5.39 5.65
C THR A 15 -4.89 -6.81 5.92
N GLN A 16 -4.74 -7.64 4.88
CA GLN A 16 -4.16 -8.99 5.05
C GLN A 16 -2.69 -8.94 5.47
N PHE A 17 -1.90 -8.02 4.92
CA PHE A 17 -0.52 -7.80 5.34
C PHE A 17 -0.44 -7.40 6.81
N ALA A 18 -1.35 -6.54 7.30
CA ALA A 18 -1.36 -6.15 8.71
C ALA A 18 -1.66 -7.35 9.63
N VAL A 19 -2.59 -8.23 9.22
CA VAL A 19 -2.91 -9.48 9.95
C VAL A 19 -1.70 -10.43 10.02
N HIS A 20 -0.93 -10.57 8.94
CA HIS A 20 0.15 -11.57 8.86
C HIS A 20 1.54 -11.03 9.25
N PHE A 21 1.81 -9.75 9.03
CA PHE A 21 3.12 -9.13 9.26
C PHE A 21 3.13 -8.17 10.47
N GLY A 22 1.94 -7.82 10.99
CA GLY A 22 1.73 -6.91 12.10
C GLY A 22 1.46 -5.47 11.65
N ASN A 23 0.58 -4.77 12.38
CA ASN A 23 0.15 -3.40 12.08
C ASN A 23 1.30 -2.39 11.97
N LYS A 24 2.34 -2.56 12.80
CA LYS A 24 3.50 -1.66 12.87
C LYS A 24 4.56 -1.93 11.80
N ARG A 25 4.31 -2.87 10.88
CA ARG A 25 5.26 -3.15 9.80
C ARG A 25 5.35 -1.94 8.89
N GLU A 26 6.57 -1.46 8.67
CA GLU A 26 6.83 -0.40 7.70
C GLU A 26 6.57 -0.90 6.27
N ALA A 27 5.91 -0.07 5.48
CA ALA A 27 5.68 -0.31 4.07
C ALA A 27 5.59 1.01 3.29
N SER A 28 5.63 0.87 1.96
CA SER A 28 5.40 1.95 1.02
C SER A 28 4.42 1.49 -0.05
N VAL A 29 3.49 2.37 -0.42
CA VAL A 29 2.55 2.16 -1.51
C VAL A 29 2.78 3.27 -2.53
N SER A 30 3.22 2.89 -3.72
CA SER A 30 3.45 3.79 -4.85
C SER A 30 2.38 3.57 -5.91
N ARG A 31 1.84 4.67 -6.46
CA ARG A 31 0.78 4.68 -7.46
C ARG A 31 1.25 5.39 -8.72
N GLU A 32 0.98 4.82 -9.89
CA GLU A 32 1.22 5.45 -11.21
C GLU A 32 2.67 5.95 -11.39
N ILE A 33 3.68 5.12 -11.05
CA ILE A 33 5.11 5.53 -10.94
C ILE A 33 5.63 6.22 -12.22
N SER A 34 5.12 5.84 -13.39
CA SER A 34 5.55 6.41 -14.68
C SER A 34 4.83 7.73 -15.05
N LYS A 35 3.90 8.24 -14.24
CA LYS A 35 3.09 9.41 -14.56
C LYS A 35 3.53 10.63 -13.75
N ILE A 36 3.24 11.82 -14.26
CA ILE A 36 3.55 13.10 -13.58
C ILE A 36 2.84 13.20 -12.22
N TYR A 37 1.67 12.59 -12.08
CA TYR A 37 0.89 12.54 -10.85
C TYR A 37 1.13 11.26 -10.03
N ALA A 38 2.33 10.68 -10.15
CA ALA A 38 2.77 9.59 -9.31
C ALA A 38 2.70 10.00 -7.83
N GLU A 39 2.24 9.08 -6.99
CA GLU A 39 2.15 9.30 -5.55
C GLU A 39 2.88 8.17 -4.83
N THR A 40 3.52 8.48 -3.71
CA THR A 40 4.09 7.46 -2.84
C THR A 40 3.80 7.81 -1.39
N VAL A 41 3.07 6.92 -0.73
CA VAL A 41 2.74 7.00 0.69
C VAL A 41 3.60 5.99 1.43
N ARG A 42 4.11 6.37 2.61
CA ARG A 42 4.97 5.55 3.47
C ARG A 42 4.48 5.63 4.89
N GLY A 43 4.70 4.55 5.63
CA GLY A 43 4.41 4.44 7.05
C GLY A 43 4.12 3.00 7.42
N THR A 44 3.51 2.84 8.58
CA THR A 44 3.04 1.54 9.05
C THR A 44 1.88 1.02 8.20
N LEU A 45 1.69 -0.30 8.17
CA LEU A 45 0.53 -0.90 7.49
C LEU A 45 -0.81 -0.34 8.02
N GLU A 46 -0.89 -0.02 9.31
CA GLU A 46 -2.06 0.63 9.91
C GLU A 46 -2.33 2.03 9.32
N GLU A 47 -1.31 2.87 9.24
CA GLU A 47 -1.43 4.22 8.64
C GLU A 47 -1.82 4.15 7.16
N LEU A 48 -1.25 3.20 6.42
CA LEU A 48 -1.55 2.99 5.01
C LEU A 48 -3.00 2.50 4.81
N ILE A 49 -3.48 1.57 5.63
CA ILE A 49 -4.89 1.13 5.60
C ILE A 49 -5.81 2.32 5.84
N ASN A 50 -5.54 3.15 6.84
CA ASN A 50 -6.33 4.34 7.13
C ASN A 50 -6.34 5.33 5.95
N HIS A 51 -5.17 5.57 5.34
CA HIS A 51 -5.03 6.44 4.18
C HIS A 51 -5.87 5.97 2.98
N PHE A 52 -5.77 4.68 2.61
CA PHE A 52 -6.47 4.12 1.46
C PHE A 52 -7.92 3.71 1.72
N THR A 53 -8.38 3.79 2.97
CA THR A 53 -9.81 3.69 3.31
C THR A 53 -10.56 4.98 2.98
N LEU A 54 -9.91 6.13 3.20
CA LEU A 54 -10.51 7.46 2.96
C LEU A 54 -10.47 7.88 1.49
N GLN A 55 -9.56 7.30 0.70
CA GLN A 55 -9.40 7.61 -0.72
C GLN A 55 -9.69 6.39 -1.58
N THR A 56 -10.59 6.53 -2.56
CA THR A 56 -10.82 5.45 -3.54
C THR A 56 -9.56 5.23 -4.38
N PRO A 57 -8.90 4.06 -4.30
CA PRO A 57 -7.69 3.80 -5.07
C PRO A 57 -8.01 3.70 -6.56
N ARG A 58 -7.13 4.25 -7.40
CA ARG A 58 -7.21 4.20 -8.87
C ARG A 58 -5.83 3.97 -9.46
N GLY A 59 -5.75 3.38 -10.65
CA GLY A 59 -4.48 3.18 -11.34
C GLY A 59 -3.68 1.98 -10.83
N GLU A 60 -2.41 1.91 -11.21
CA GLU A 60 -1.50 0.80 -10.88
C GLU A 60 -0.73 1.03 -9.59
N PHE A 61 -0.59 -0.03 -8.77
CA PHE A 61 0.08 0.04 -7.47
C PHE A 61 1.28 -0.89 -7.35
N VAL A 62 2.31 -0.38 -6.70
CA VAL A 62 3.46 -1.16 -6.19
C VAL A 62 3.49 -1.02 -4.67
N ILE A 63 3.54 -2.15 -3.96
CA ILE A 63 3.64 -2.20 -2.51
C ILE A 63 5.01 -2.77 -2.14
N VAL A 64 5.78 -2.02 -1.35
CA VAL A 64 7.05 -2.47 -0.78
C VAL A 64 6.88 -2.64 0.71
N VAL A 65 7.06 -3.87 1.21
CA VAL A 65 6.92 -4.19 2.64
C VAL A 65 8.30 -4.46 3.22
N ALA A 66 8.61 -3.86 4.38
CA ALA A 66 9.87 -4.05 5.07
C ALA A 66 10.10 -5.53 5.46
N GLY A 67 11.37 -5.93 5.50
CA GLY A 67 11.79 -7.24 5.98
C GLY A 67 11.52 -7.44 7.47
N ASN A 68 11.84 -8.63 7.98
CA ASN A 68 11.92 -8.90 9.42
C ASN A 68 13.28 -8.47 9.95
#